data_AF-A0A800AER7-F1
#
_entry.id   AF-A0A800AER7-F1
#
_cell.length_a   1.000
_cell.length_b   1.000
_cell.length_c   1.000
_cell.angle_alpha   90.00
_cell.angle_beta   90.00
_cell.angle_gamma   90.00
#
_symmetry.space_group_name_H-M   'P 1'
#
loop_
_entity.id
_entity.type
_entity.pdbx_description
1 polymer ?
#
loop_
_entity_poly.entity_id
_entity_poly.type
_entity_poly.pdbx_seq_one_letter_code
_entity_poly.pdbx_strand_id
1 'polypeptide(L)'
;MGRVRTNVIVAGRNCWTLFDGGARNTYVVQELDSLLPTFELEKPEPVSLGRRVHRVVKGCRLTCLVEGLPVWIHARVLDEIGTDEEGKSIEILFGALAMQEWGIKPIYDEERLDMTHYPKEFIEFMVKDEAHLDYTIFP
;
A
#
# COMPACT_ATOMS: atom_id res chain seq x y z
N MET A 1 11.36 -15.24 -10.26
CA MET A 1 10.39 -14.19 -9.90
C MET A 1 11.09 -13.35 -8.86
N GLY A 2 11.57 -12.16 -9.22
CA GLY A 2 12.31 -11.32 -8.29
C GLY A 2 11.40 -10.74 -7.22
N ARG A 3 11.99 -10.29 -6.12
CA ARG A 3 11.32 -9.61 -5.01
C ARG A 3 12.19 -8.42 -4.65
N VAL A 4 11.61 -7.23 -4.63
CA VAL A 4 12.33 -6.04 -4.13
C VAL A 4 11.95 -5.84 -2.67
N ARG A 5 12.96 -5.61 -1.83
CA ARG A 5 12.79 -5.36 -0.40
C ARG A 5 13.51 -4.07 -0.05
N THR A 6 12.82 -3.15 0.57
CA THR A 6 13.42 -1.89 1.02
C THR A 6 12.64 -1.34 2.22
N ASN A 7 13.22 -0.37 2.93
CA ASN A 7 12.51 0.31 4.00
C ASN A 7 11.52 1.33 3.42
N VAL A 8 10.33 1.37 3.99
CA VAL A 8 9.41 2.51 3.85
C VAL A 8 9.27 3.18 5.21
N ILE A 9 8.89 4.46 5.24
CA ILE A 9 8.76 5.21 6.48
C ILE A 9 7.28 5.30 6.85
N VAL A 10 6.89 4.70 7.98
CA VAL A 10 5.54 4.83 8.55
C VAL A 10 5.67 5.64 9.84
N ALA A 11 5.03 6.81 9.91
CA ALA A 11 5.08 7.67 11.10
C ALA A 11 6.52 7.92 11.63
N GLY A 12 7.49 8.09 10.72
CA GLY A 12 8.91 8.28 11.07
C GLY A 12 9.70 7.00 11.37
N ARG A 13 9.06 5.83 11.40
CA ARG A 13 9.68 4.52 11.64
C ARG A 13 10.01 3.82 10.32
N ASN A 14 11.25 3.36 10.16
CA ASN A 14 11.64 2.47 9.08
C ASN A 14 10.95 1.11 9.26
N CYS A 15 10.19 0.70 8.24
CA CYS A 15 9.46 -0.57 8.21
C CYS A 15 9.96 -1.40 7.03
N TRP A 16 10.41 -2.62 7.32
CA TRP A 16 10.94 -3.52 6.29
C TRP A 16 9.81 -4.03 5.39
N THR A 17 9.92 -3.72 4.10
CA THR A 17 8.80 -3.85 3.17
C THR A 17 9.16 -4.74 1.99
N LEU A 18 8.28 -5.69 1.69
CA LEU A 18 8.33 -6.51 0.49
C LEU A 18 7.41 -5.92 -0.59
N PHE A 19 7.93 -5.70 -1.79
CA PHE A 19 7.15 -5.35 -2.98
C PHE A 19 6.93 -6.61 -3.81
N ASP A 20 5.69 -7.12 -3.80
CA ASP A 20 5.32 -8.41 -4.40
C ASP A 20 4.12 -8.27 -5.34
N GLY A 21 4.40 -8.30 -6.64
CA GLY A 21 3.35 -8.27 -7.68
C GLY A 21 2.46 -9.52 -7.72
N GLY A 22 2.85 -10.61 -7.05
CA GLY A 22 2.05 -11.81 -6.90
C GLY A 22 0.93 -11.67 -5.87
N ALA A 23 1.04 -10.72 -4.94
CA ALA A 23 -0.01 -10.39 -4.00
C ALA A 23 -0.93 -9.31 -4.59
N ARG A 24 -2.24 -9.55 -4.59
CA ARG A 24 -3.20 -8.53 -5.06
C ARG A 24 -3.22 -7.31 -4.13
N ASN A 25 -3.27 -7.55 -2.82
CA ASN A 25 -3.53 -6.55 -1.80
C ASN A 25 -2.29 -6.21 -1.00
N THR A 26 -2.32 -5.07 -0.31
CA THR A 26 -1.30 -4.69 0.67
C THR A 26 -1.64 -5.25 2.05
N TYR A 27 -0.61 -5.73 2.75
CA TYR A 27 -0.69 -6.26 4.10
C TYR A 27 0.28 -5.56 5.03
N VAL A 28 -0.11 -5.43 6.29
CA VAL A 28 0.67 -4.81 7.36
C VAL A 28 0.62 -5.73 8.57
N VAL A 29 1.73 -5.85 9.29
CA VAL A 29 1.76 -6.62 10.55
C VAL A 29 1.11 -5.84 11.69
N GLN A 30 0.48 -6.55 12.62
CA GLN A 30 -0.30 -5.98 13.71
C GLN A 30 0.53 -5.05 14.62
N GLU A 31 1.86 -5.22 14.69
CA GLU A 31 2.75 -4.34 15.45
C GLU A 31 2.67 -2.87 14.98
N LEU A 32 2.22 -2.61 13.75
CA LEU A 32 2.03 -1.25 13.24
C LEU A 32 0.66 -0.65 13.58
N ASP A 33 -0.24 -1.38 14.24
CA ASP A 33 -1.61 -0.93 14.56
C ASP A 33 -1.64 0.40 15.31
N SER A 34 -0.69 0.62 16.22
CA SER A 34 -0.61 1.85 17.02
C SER A 34 -0.18 3.09 16.21
N LEU A 35 0.37 2.88 15.00
CA LEU A 35 0.87 3.93 14.12
C LEU A 35 -0.13 4.31 13.02
N LEU A 36 -1.19 3.51 12.83
CA LEU A 36 -2.08 3.61 11.69
C LEU A 36 -3.54 3.72 12.12
N PRO A 37 -4.37 4.48 11.39
CA PRO A 37 -5.83 4.39 11.55
C PRO A 37 -6.29 2.98 11.17
N THR A 38 -6.83 2.24 12.13
CA THR A 38 -7.34 0.87 11.97
C THR A 38 -8.86 0.82 12.07
N PHE A 39 -9.46 -0.22 11.49
CA PHE A 39 -10.89 -0.49 11.57
C PHE A 39 -11.16 -1.99 11.50
N GLU A 40 -12.23 -2.43 12.16
CA GLU A 40 -12.69 -3.83 12.08
C GLU A 40 -13.43 -4.06 10.75
N LEU A 41 -13.20 -5.23 10.16
CA LEU A 41 -13.93 -5.68 8.98
C LEU A 41 -15.31 -6.21 9.41
N GLU A 42 -16.34 -5.93 8.62
CA GLU A 42 -17.69 -6.45 8.88
C GLU A 42 -17.73 -7.98 8.95
N LYS A 43 -16.89 -8.63 8.12
CA LYS A 43 -16.75 -10.08 8.07
C LYS A 43 -15.28 -10.44 7.93
N PRO A 44 -14.79 -11.46 8.66
CA PRO A 44 -13.43 -11.96 8.49
C PRO A 44 -13.19 -12.45 7.05
N GLU A 45 -12.05 -12.05 6.46
CA GLU A 45 -11.63 -12.46 5.13
C GLU A 45 -10.54 -13.54 5.21
N PRO A 46 -10.72 -14.72 4.58
CA PRO A 46 -9.63 -15.68 4.44
C PRO A 46 -8.67 -15.23 3.33
N VAL A 47 -7.38 -15.19 3.64
CA VAL A 47 -6.33 -14.81 2.69
C VAL A 47 -5.24 -15.87 2.66
N SER A 48 -4.92 -16.36 1.47
CA SER A 48 -3.76 -17.23 1.25
C SER A 48 -2.51 -16.39 1.04
N LEU A 49 -1.58 -16.43 1.99
CA LEU A 49 -0.29 -15.74 1.93
C LEU A 49 0.81 -16.66 2.47
N GLY A 50 1.92 -16.79 1.75
CA GLY A 50 3.06 -17.62 2.20
C GLY A 50 2.72 -19.11 2.39
N ARG A 51 1.80 -19.66 1.58
CA ARG A 51 1.25 -21.04 1.72
C ARG A 51 0.48 -21.31 3.01
N ARG A 52 0.13 -20.26 3.76
CA ARG A 52 -0.76 -20.33 4.92
C ARG A 52 -2.06 -19.59 4.60
N VAL A 53 -3.13 -19.99 5.27
CA VAL A 53 -4.40 -19.25 5.23
C VAL A 53 -4.48 -18.42 6.50
N HIS A 54 -4.59 -17.11 6.32
CA HIS A 54 -4.76 -16.13 7.38
C HIS A 54 -6.21 -15.69 7.46
N ARG A 55 -6.67 -15.40 8.68
CA ARG A 55 -8.01 -14.85 8.92
C ARG A 55 -7.87 -13.36 9.23
N VAL A 56 -8.14 -12.53 8.24
CA VAL A 56 -8.07 -11.08 8.38
C VAL A 56 -9.36 -10.59 9.03
N VAL A 57 -9.27 -9.92 10.18
CA VAL A 57 -10.42 -9.30 10.87
C VAL A 57 -10.34 -7.79 10.88
N LYS A 58 -9.18 -7.21 10.58
CA LYS A 58 -8.88 -5.79 10.70
C LYS A 58 -8.26 -5.25 9.41
N GLY A 59 -8.66 -4.05 9.04
CA GLY A 59 -8.03 -3.24 8.01
C GLY A 59 -7.36 -2.00 8.60
N CYS A 60 -6.53 -1.33 7.80
CA CYS A 60 -5.95 -0.05 8.16
C CYS A 60 -5.79 0.86 6.94
N ARG A 61 -5.68 2.17 7.19
CA ARG A 61 -5.19 3.12 6.19
C ARG A 61 -3.69 3.26 6.38
N LEU A 62 -2.91 2.58 5.55
CA LEU A 62 -1.47 2.75 5.51
C LEU A 62 -1.17 4.12 4.90
N THR A 63 -0.38 4.93 5.61
CA THR A 63 0.22 6.16 5.08
C THR A 63 1.72 6.10 5.34
N CYS A 64 2.52 6.20 4.30
CA CYS A 64 3.96 6.02 4.39
C CYS A 64 4.73 6.85 3.37
N LEU A 65 6.06 6.91 3.51
CA LEU A 65 6.97 7.40 2.48
C LEU A 65 7.67 6.21 1.82
N VAL A 66 7.56 6.11 0.50
CA VAL A 66 8.30 5.17 -0.35
C VAL A 66 9.27 5.99 -1.19
N GLU A 67 10.58 5.78 -1.02
CA GLU A 67 11.62 6.62 -1.67
C GLU A 67 11.40 8.13 -1.44
N GLY A 68 10.91 8.49 -0.24
CA GLY A 68 10.58 9.88 0.14
C GLY A 68 9.25 10.42 -0.41
N LEU A 69 8.54 9.66 -1.25
CA LEU A 69 7.26 10.05 -1.84
C LEU A 69 6.09 9.55 -0.98
N PRO A 70 5.08 10.41 -0.70
CA PRO A 70 3.96 10.03 0.14
C PRO A 70 3.02 9.05 -0.56
N VAL A 71 2.68 7.96 0.09
CA VAL A 71 1.77 6.94 -0.42
C VAL A 71 0.70 6.67 0.62
N TRP A 72 -0.55 6.48 0.17
CA TRP A 72 -1.61 5.99 1.03
C TRP A 72 -2.42 4.89 0.37
N ILE A 73 -2.83 3.89 1.14
CA ILE A 73 -3.60 2.75 0.64
C ILE A 73 -4.37 2.07 1.78
N HIS A 74 -5.51 1.44 1.48
CA HIS A 74 -6.12 0.49 2.40
C HIS A 74 -5.33 -0.83 2.42
N ALA A 75 -4.92 -1.24 3.60
CA ALA A 75 -4.20 -2.49 3.82
C ALA A 75 -4.97 -3.41 4.78
N ARG A 76 -4.63 -4.69 4.73
CA ARG A 76 -5.13 -5.73 5.65
C ARG A 76 -4.12 -5.95 6.76
N VAL A 77 -4.59 -6.04 8.00
CA VAL A 77 -3.72 -6.32 9.14
C VAL A 77 -3.60 -7.83 9.33
N LEU A 78 -2.38 -8.31 9.49
CA LEU A 78 -2.03 -9.72 9.75
C LEU A 78 -1.20 -9.83 11.02
N ASP A 79 -1.25 -10.96 11.70
CA ASP A 79 -0.38 -11.23 12.85
C ASP A 79 1.09 -11.38 12.40
N GLU A 80 1.30 -12.04 11.26
CA GLU A 80 2.62 -12.18 10.63
C GLU A 80 2.49 -12.24 9.09
N ILE A 81 3.48 -11.72 8.39
CA ILE A 81 3.61 -11.87 6.92
C ILE A 81 4.61 -12.98 6.58
N GLY A 82 5.73 -13.02 7.31
CA GLY A 82 6.83 -13.95 7.10
C GLY A 82 8.18 -13.23 7.17
N THR A 83 9.25 -13.92 6.76
CA THR A 83 10.60 -13.37 6.71
C THR A 83 11.12 -13.34 5.28
N ASP A 84 12.13 -12.51 5.04
CA ASP A 84 12.94 -12.61 3.82
C ASP A 84 13.95 -13.76 3.88
N GLU A 85 14.81 -13.81 2.86
CA GLU A 85 15.84 -14.85 2.70
C GLU A 85 16.97 -14.75 3.73
N GLU A 86 17.13 -13.58 4.37
CA GLU A 86 18.10 -13.35 5.44
C GLU A 86 17.47 -13.55 6.84
N GLY A 87 16.19 -13.91 6.90
CA GLY A 87 15.45 -14.13 8.14
C GLY A 87 14.89 -12.85 8.78
N LYS A 88 14.98 -11.70 8.12
CA LYS A 88 14.40 -10.45 8.62
C LYS A 88 12.88 -10.47 8.42
N SER A 89 12.15 -10.12 9.48
CA SER A 89 10.69 -10.09 9.46
C SER A 89 10.17 -9.01 8.52
N ILE A 90 9.21 -9.37 7.67
CA ILE A 90 8.53 -8.45 6.77
C ILE A 90 7.39 -7.81 7.54
N GLU A 91 7.40 -6.49 7.61
CA GLU A 91 6.42 -5.71 8.36
C GLU A 91 5.30 -5.20 7.45
N ILE A 92 5.61 -4.99 6.18
CA ILE A 92 4.67 -4.52 5.17
C ILE A 92 4.88 -5.32 3.88
N LEU A 93 3.79 -5.72 3.23
CA LEU A 93 3.80 -6.27 1.89
C LEU A 93 3.00 -5.36 0.99
N PHE A 94 3.66 -4.69 0.05
CA PHE A 94 3.02 -3.91 -1.02
C PHE A 94 2.58 -4.83 -2.15
N GLY A 95 1.26 -4.93 -2.33
CA GLY A 95 0.67 -5.72 -3.40
C GLY A 95 0.58 -4.96 -4.72
N ALA A 96 0.19 -5.68 -5.77
CA ALA A 96 0.04 -5.20 -7.13
C ALA A 96 -0.87 -3.96 -7.25
N LEU A 97 -1.99 -3.90 -6.51
CA LEU A 97 -2.91 -2.77 -6.59
C LEU A 97 -2.27 -1.46 -6.12
N ALA A 98 -1.59 -1.49 -4.97
CA ALA A 98 -0.91 -0.31 -4.45
C ALA A 98 0.22 0.13 -5.38
N MET A 99 0.98 -0.82 -5.92
CA MET A 99 2.06 -0.51 -6.86
C MET A 99 1.54 0.12 -8.15
N GLN A 100 0.43 -0.38 -8.68
CA GLN A 100 -0.21 0.18 -9.87
C GLN A 100 -0.78 1.58 -9.63
N GLU A 101 -1.50 1.77 -8.53
CA GLU A 101 -2.10 3.05 -8.16
C GLU A 101 -1.06 4.17 -8.03
N TRP A 102 0.10 3.85 -7.46
CA TRP A 102 1.15 4.82 -7.17
C TRP A 102 2.30 4.81 -8.19
N GLY A 103 2.17 4.08 -9.29
CA GLY A 103 3.21 4.01 -10.33
C GLY A 103 4.55 3.44 -9.84
N ILE A 104 4.52 2.59 -8.80
CA ILE A 104 5.70 1.95 -8.20
C ILE A 104 6.04 0.72 -9.04
N LYS A 105 7.26 0.67 -9.57
CA LYS A 105 7.73 -0.47 -10.36
C LYS A 105 8.99 -1.08 -9.76
N PRO A 106 8.93 -2.33 -9.26
CA PRO A 106 10.11 -3.06 -8.84
C PRO A 106 11.04 -3.34 -10.03
N ILE A 107 12.33 -3.03 -9.89
CA ILE A 107 13.41 -3.44 -10.81
C ILE A 107 14.20 -4.53 -10.10
N TYR A 108 13.88 -5.77 -10.42
CA TYR A 108 14.37 -6.95 -9.70
C TYR A 108 15.88 -7.16 -9.81
N ASP A 109 16.44 -6.94 -11.00
CA ASP A 109 17.88 -7.17 -11.25
C ASP A 109 18.77 -6.18 -10.49
N GLU A 110 18.20 -5.06 -10.06
CA GLU A 110 18.89 -3.97 -9.36
C GLU A 110 18.40 -3.78 -7.92
N GLU A 111 17.48 -4.64 -7.46
CA GLU A 111 16.84 -4.58 -6.14
C GLU A 111 16.35 -3.18 -5.73
N ARG A 112 15.82 -2.40 -6.67
CA ARG A 112 15.34 -1.02 -6.44
C ARG A 112 13.93 -0.78 -6.94
N LEU A 113 13.37 0.35 -6.54
CA LEU A 113 12.09 0.84 -7.04
C LEU A 113 12.30 1.91 -8.12
N ASP A 114 11.58 1.79 -9.22
CA ASP A 114 11.37 2.85 -10.19
C ASP A 114 10.08 3.60 -9.84
N MET A 115 10.25 4.87 -9.50
CA MET A 115 9.19 5.80 -9.10
C MET A 115 8.90 6.83 -10.19
N THR A 116 9.41 6.64 -11.42
CA THR A 116 9.26 7.60 -12.54
C THR A 116 7.80 7.88 -12.89
N HIS A 117 6.93 6.90 -12.67
CA HIS A 117 5.49 6.99 -12.96
C HIS A 117 4.65 7.39 -11.75
N TYR A 118 5.28 7.79 -10.64
CA TYR A 118 4.56 8.26 -9.46
C TYR A 118 3.67 9.46 -9.83
N PRO A 119 2.38 9.45 -9.45
CA PRO A 119 1.44 10.51 -9.81
C PRO A 119 1.80 11.81 -9.08
N LYS A 120 2.23 12.82 -9.84
CA LYS A 120 2.61 14.13 -9.27
C LYS A 120 1.41 15.07 -9.15
N GLU A 121 0.52 15.05 -10.14
CA GLU A 121 -0.66 15.91 -10.20
C GLU A 121 -1.79 15.14 -10.89
N PHE A 122 -3.01 15.26 -10.36
CA PHE A 122 -4.21 14.79 -11.05
C PHE A 122 -4.58 15.85 -12.09
N ILE A 123 -4.44 15.53 -13.37
CA ILE A 123 -4.94 16.37 -14.47
C ILE A 123 -6.34 15.86 -14.79
N GLU A 124 -7.35 16.54 -14.26
CA GLU A 124 -8.76 16.21 -14.51
C GLU A 124 -9.16 16.51 -15.97
N PHE A 125 -10.23 15.85 -16.42
CA PHE A 125 -10.84 16.05 -17.73
C PHE A 125 -11.05 17.54 -18.04
N MET A 126 -10.62 17.97 -19.22
CA MET A 126 -10.96 19.28 -19.77
C MET A 126 -12.49 19.39 -19.84
N VAL A 127 -13.09 20.21 -18.99
CA VAL A 127 -14.47 20.64 -19.17
C VAL A 127 -14.52 21.36 -20.51
N LYS A 128 -15.20 20.77 -21.51
CA LYS A 128 -15.67 21.58 -22.63
C LYS A 128 -16.72 22.50 -22.05
N ASP A 129 -16.42 23.79 -22.02
CA ASP A 129 -17.36 24.88 -21.75
C ASP A 129 -18.64 24.64 -22.56
N GLU A 130 -19.69 24.13 -21.93
CA GLU A 130 -21.09 24.33 -22.31
C GLU A 130 -21.96 24.04 -21.08
N ALA A 131 -22.20 25.10 -20.28
CA ALA A 131 -23.52 25.53 -19.80
C ALA A 131 -23.36 26.30 -18.47
N HIS A 132 -23.84 27.55 -18.49
CA HIS A 132 -24.17 28.32 -17.30
C HIS A 132 -24.91 27.46 -16.27
N LEU A 133 -24.30 27.21 -15.12
CA LEU A 133 -25.00 26.78 -13.93
C LEU A 133 -24.86 27.88 -12.89
N ASP A 134 -25.95 28.63 -12.73
CA ASP A 134 -26.15 29.57 -11.64
C ASP A 134 -25.98 28.84 -10.31
N TYR A 135 -24.91 29.19 -9.58
CA TYR A 135 -24.73 28.80 -8.19
C TYR A 135 -25.75 29.53 -7.33
N THR A 136 -26.96 28.98 -7.25
CA THR A 136 -27.90 29.35 -6.20
C THR A 136 -27.52 28.56 -4.94
N ILE A 137 -26.75 29.22 -4.08
CA ILE A 137 -26.48 28.82 -2.70
C ILE A 137 -27.81 28.73 -1.95
N PHE A 138 -28.14 27.59 -1.33
CA PHE A 138 -29.05 27.50 -0.17
C PHE A 138 -28.97 26.13 0.53
N PRO A 139 -29.33 26.03 1.83
CA PRO A 139 -29.13 26.95 2.95
C PRO A 139 -28.18 26.38 4.03
#